data_AF-A0A3M9YGF2-F1
#
_entry.id   AF-A0A3M9YGF2-F1
#
_cell.length_a   1.000
_cell.length_b   1.000
_cell.length_c   1.000
_cell.angle_alpha   90.00
_cell.angle_beta   90.00
_cell.angle_gamma   90.00
#
_symmetry.space_group_name_H-M   'P 1'
#
loop_
_entity.id
_entity.type
_entity.pdbx_description
1 polymer ?
#
loop_
_entity_poly.entity_id
_entity_poly.type
_entity_poly.pdbx_seq_one_letter_code
_entity_poly.pdbx_strand_id
1 'polypeptide(L)' 'MVFHHGLRQFSHTTVSYPRVEIARDLPRHTTGDTSPATLWTSFNWHALTLDGSPEEEFEKLSRESGEDWKELLESLSRT' A
#
# COMPACT_ATOMS: atom_id res chain seq x y z
N MET A 1 -1.26 6.47 -6.34
CA MET A 1 -1.93 7.30 -5.32
C MET A 1 -0.96 8.37 -4.82
N VAL A 2 -1.42 9.32 -4.01
CA VAL A 2 -0.54 10.31 -3.36
C VAL A 2 -0.88 10.42 -1.88
N PHE A 3 0.14 10.50 -1.05
CA PHE A 3 0.02 10.86 0.36
C PHE A 3 0.31 12.35 0.55
N HIS A 4 -0.57 13.07 1.23
CA HIS A 4 -0.41 14.49 1.57
C HIS A 4 0.00 14.62 3.04
N HIS A 5 1.21 15.09 3.30
CA HIS A 5 1.78 15.14 4.65
C HIS A 5 1.03 16.12 5.56
N GLY A 6 0.78 17.34 5.11
CA GLY A 6 0.06 18.35 5.90
C GLY A 6 -1.38 17.94 6.27
N LEU A 7 -2.03 17.14 5.42
CA LEU A 7 -3.39 16.65 5.64
C LEU A 7 -3.43 15.23 6.24
N ARG A 8 -2.29 14.52 6.28
CA ARG A 8 -2.16 13.13 6.73
C ARG A 8 -3.16 12.20 6.06
N GLN A 9 -3.29 12.31 4.75
CA GLN A 9 -4.27 11.54 3.99
C GLN A 9 -3.70 10.97 2.70
N PHE A 10 -4.18 9.80 2.32
CA PHE A 10 -4.02 9.26 0.97
C PHE A 10 -5.18 9.70 0.09
N SER A 11 -4.88 10.09 -1.15
CA SER A 11 -5.88 10.42 -2.15
C SER A 11 -5.53 9.84 -3.52
N HIS A 12 -6.56 9.65 -4.33
CA HIS A 12 -6.38 9.32 -5.74
C HIS A 12 -5.95 10.57 -6.51
N THR A 13 -5.03 10.40 -7.47
CA THR A 13 -4.38 11.54 -8.17
C THR A 13 -5.31 12.32 -9.08
N THR A 14 -6.32 11.65 -9.66
CA THR A 14 -7.14 12.24 -10.74
C THR A 14 -8.65 12.22 -10.48
N VAL A 15 -9.11 11.45 -9.50
CA VAL A 15 -10.55 11.20 -9.27
C VAL A 15 -10.87 11.51 -7.82
N SER A 16 -12.04 12.10 -7.57
CA SER A 16 -12.50 12.49 -6.24
C SER A 16 -13.06 11.30 -5.44
N TYR A 17 -12.28 10.23 -5.30
CA TYR A 17 -12.63 9.09 -4.46
C TYR A 17 -12.50 9.41 -2.97
N PRO A 18 -13.14 8.61 -2.10
CA PRO A 18 -12.92 8.69 -0.66
C PRO A 18 -11.43 8.67 -0.32
N ARG A 19 -11.06 9.51 0.64
CA ARG A 19 -9.68 9.66 1.12
C ARG A 19 -9.47 8.81 2.36
N VAL A 20 -8.25 8.33 2.55
CA VAL A 20 -7.89 7.58 3.76
C VAL A 20 -7.06 8.50 4.64
N GLU A 21 -7.63 8.97 5.74
CA GLU A 21 -6.94 9.79 6.73
C GLU A 21 -6.28 8.92 7.80
N ILE A 22 -5.11 9.33 8.26
CA ILE A 22 -4.37 8.67 9.34
C ILE A 22 -4.02 9.67 10.44
N ALA A 23 -3.89 9.18 11.66
CA ALA A 23 -3.71 10.04 12.84
C ALA A 23 -2.36 10.77 12.87
N ARG A 24 -1.33 10.23 12.22
CA ARG A 24 0.05 10.73 12.26
C ARG A 24 0.63 10.89 10.87
N ASP A 25 1.58 11.81 10.74
CA ASP A 25 2.34 11.94 9.49
C ASP A 25 3.23 10.72 9.27
N LEU A 26 3.50 10.40 8.01
CA LEU A 26 4.48 9.38 7.62
C LEU A 26 5.84 10.04 7.38
N PRO A 27 6.94 9.27 7.48
CA PRO A 27 8.27 9.78 7.17
C PRO A 27 8.31 10.46 5.80
N ARG A 28 8.98 11.61 5.72
CA ARG A 28 9.16 12.33 4.46
C ARG A 28 10.41 11.81 3.77
N HIS A 29 10.24 11.28 2.56
CA HIS A 29 11.34 10.81 1.71
C HIS A 29 11.81 11.91 0.74
N THR A 30 11.00 12.97 0.57
CA THR A 30 11.31 14.13 -0.26
C THR A 30 11.09 15.42 0.53
N THR A 31 11.57 16.55 0.02
CA THR A 31 11.31 17.88 0.59
C THR A 31 9.89 18.39 0.28
N GLY A 32 9.13 17.67 -0.54
CA GLY A 32 7.77 18.03 -0.91
C GLY A 32 6.75 17.82 0.22
N ASP A 33 5.57 18.41 0.07
CA ASP A 33 4.44 18.17 0.98
C ASP A 33 3.60 16.95 0.56
N THR A 34 4.00 16.28 -0.52
CA THR A 34 3.37 15.07 -1.02
C THR A 34 4.39 13.99 -1.30
N SER A 35 4.06 12.75 -0.98
CA SER A 35 4.83 11.57 -1.37
C SER A 35 4.00 10.69 -2.31
N PRO A 36 4.62 10.09 -3.35
CA PRO A 36 3.98 9.04 -4.12
C PRO A 36 3.61 7.86 -3.22
N ALA A 37 2.50 7.19 -3.54
CA ALA A 37 2.00 6.08 -2.75
C ALA A 37 1.29 5.05 -3.62
N THR A 38 1.31 3.80 -3.16
CA THR A 38 0.69 2.66 -3.83
C THR A 38 -0.39 2.04 -2.94
N LEU A 39 -1.54 1.73 -3.57
CA LEU A 39 -2.60 0.93 -2.96
C LEU A 39 -2.50 -0.48 -3.50
N TRP A 40 -2.35 -1.42 -2.59
CA TRP A 40 -2.25 -2.83 -2.91
C TRP A 40 -3.55 -3.54 -2.58
N THR A 41 -4.20 -4.13 -3.58
CA THR A 41 -5.56 -4.69 -3.43
C THR A 41 -5.66 -6.19 -3.67
N SER A 42 -4.57 -6.87 -4.00
CA SER A 42 -4.60 -8.33 -4.25
C SER A 42 -4.70 -9.12 -2.94
N PHE A 43 -5.11 -10.39 -2.99
CA PHE A 43 -5.28 -11.28 -1.84
C PHE A 43 -6.33 -10.81 -0.81
N ASN A 44 -6.31 -11.45 0.37
CA ASN A 44 -7.24 -11.23 1.46
C ASN A 44 -6.94 -9.99 2.31
N TRP A 45 -5.99 -9.15 1.90
CA TRP A 45 -5.58 -7.99 2.67
C TRP A 45 -5.13 -6.83 1.77
N HIS A 46 -5.39 -5.60 2.22
CA HIS A 46 -5.10 -4.38 1.48
C HIS A 46 -4.06 -3.54 2.21
N ALA A 47 -3.13 -2.96 1.45
CA ALA A 47 -2.02 -2.18 2.00
C ALA A 47 -1.91 -0.81 1.34
N LEU A 48 -1.35 0.14 2.07
CA LEU A 48 -0.95 1.45 1.57
C LEU A 48 0.49 1.70 1.98
N THR A 49 1.35 1.97 1.00
CA THR A 49 2.78 2.25 1.23
C THR A 49 3.16 3.55 0.54
N LEU A 50 4.20 4.23 1.06
CA LEU A 50 4.87 5.29 0.31
C LEU A 50 5.84 4.63 -0.68
N ASP A 51 5.91 5.16 -1.90
CA ASP A 51 6.86 4.62 -2.88
C ASP A 51 8.29 5.04 -2.50
N GLY A 52 9.24 4.13 -2.66
CA GLY A 52 10.64 4.26 -2.21
C GLY A 52 10.84 4.03 -0.71
N SER A 53 9.83 3.52 0.01
CA SER A 53 9.94 3.15 1.42
C SER A 53 10.31 1.67 1.61
N PRO A 54 10.97 1.30 2.72
CA PRO A 54 11.19 -0.12 3.05
C PRO A 54 9.90 -0.95 3.08
N GLU A 55 8.78 -0.32 3.45
CA GLU A 55 7.46 -0.94 3.48
C GLU A 55 6.97 -1.31 2.07
N GLU A 56 7.30 -0.52 1.04
CA GLU A 56 6.97 -0.87 -0.35
C GLU A 56 7.68 -2.16 -0.78
N GLU A 57 8.98 -2.28 -0.51
CA GLU A 57 9.76 -3.46 -0.86
C GLU A 57 9.27 -4.70 -0.10
N PHE A 58 9.01 -4.54 1.20
CA PHE A 58 8.41 -5.61 2.01
C PHE A 58 7.07 -6.07 1.43
N GLU A 59 6.20 -5.12 1.06
CA GLU A 59 4.88 -5.43 0.53
C GLU A 59 4.95 -6.19 -0.79
N LYS A 60 5.85 -5.74 -1.67
CA LYS A 60 6.10 -6.40 -2.95
C LYS A 60 6.56 -7.84 -2.75
N LEU A 61 7.57 -8.07 -1.91
CA LEU A 61 8.10 -9.41 -1.61
C LEU A 61 7.07 -10.31 -0.92
N SER A 62 6.28 -9.74 -0.01
CA SER A 62 5.19 -10.46 0.67
C SER A 62 4.15 -10.98 -0.33
N ARG A 63 3.80 -10.18 -1.34
CA ARG A 63 2.83 -10.55 -2.38
C ARG A 63 3.39 -11.54 -3.39
N GLU A 64 4.64 -11.35 -3.83
CA GLU A 64 5.33 -12.31 -4.69
C GLU A 64 5.38 -13.69 -4.02
N SER A 65 5.80 -13.73 -2.75
CA SER A 65 5.77 -14.95 -1.95
C SER A 65 4.36 -15.52 -1.80
N GLY A 66 3.35 -14.67 -1.62
CA GLY A 66 1.95 -15.08 -1.51
C GLY A 66 1.42 -15.76 -2.77
N GLU A 67 1.83 -15.31 -3.97
CA GLU A 67 1.44 -15.94 -5.23
C GLU A 67 2.10 -17.32 -5.37
N ASP A 68 3.37 -17.47 -4.96
CA ASP A 68 4.07 -18.76 -4.98
C ASP A 68 3.35 -19.83 -4.13
N TRP A 69 2.73 -19.43 -3.02
CA TRP A 69 2.00 -20.32 -2.13
C TRP A 69 0.52 -20.49 -2.46
N LYS A 70 0.00 -19.79 -3.46
CA LYS A 70 -1.43 -19.73 -3.75
C LYS A 70 -2.01 -21.09 -4.12
N GLU A 71 -1.36 -21.82 -5.04
CA GLU A 71 -1.79 -23.17 -5.42
C GLU A 71 -1.77 -24.13 -4.22
N LEU A 72 -0.76 -24.03 -3.35
CA LEU A 72 -0.67 -24.86 -2.15
C LEU A 72 -1.80 -24.55 -1.17
N LEU A 73 -2.05 -23.27 -0.88
CA LEU A 73 -3.13 -22.85 0.03
C LEU A 73 -4.52 -23.24 -0.52
N GLU A 74 -4.71 -23.13 -1.83
CA GLU A 74 -5.93 -23.61 -2.50
C GLU A 74 -6.09 -25.14 -2.45
N SER A 75 -4.99 -25.90 -2.38
CA SER A 75 -5.04 -27.35 -2.19
C SER A 75 -5.40 -27.72 -0.75
N LEU A 76 -4.82 -27.03 0.24
CA LEU A 76 -5.05 -27.29 1.66
C LEU A 76 -6.48 -26.93 2.09
N SER A 77 -7.08 -25.89 1.49
CA SER A 77 -8.46 -25.48 1.78
C SER A 77 -9.54 -26.42 1.23
N ARG A 78 -9.17 -27.39 0.38
CA ARG A 78 -10.08 -28.40 -0.20
C ARG A 78 -10.11 -29.72 0.57
N THR A 79 -9.33 -29.85 1.64
CA THR A 79 -9.24 -31.06 2.49
C THR A 79 -10.04 -30.87 3.76
#